data_AF-A0A954LRK7-F1
#
_entry.id   AF-A0A954LRK7-F1
#
_cell.length_a   1.000
_cell.length_b   1.000
_cell.length_c   1.000
_cell.angle_alpha   90.00
_cell.angle_beta   90.00
_cell.angle_gamma   90.00
#
_symmetry.space_group_name_H-M   'P 1'
#
loop_
_entity.id
_entity.type
_entity.pdbx_description
1 polymer ?
#
loop_
_entity_poly.entity_id
_entity_poly.type
_entity_poly.pdbx_seq_one_letter_code
_entity_poly.pdbx_strand_id
1 'polypeptide(L)'
;MKRFLGLDVHKAVVEICAIDEMGKRLFGRRIDCTREVLLKFAEELTKEDEIALEVTTNAWAVADLLEPFVGRVVVSNPMKTKAIAEAKVKTDKVDAEVLAQLLRCDYLPAIWVPDPTTRSLRQLTGRRERLVSQRTRLKNRIQSTLAGLLVVVPVKTLFSQAGQQWLTECDLPDSEKALIISDLRMIEAVDQEVALLETSLKEEAWKQARVRLLMTIPGVDYYTALTLIAALGDWTRFETGDQVASYLGLTPSVKQSANTCYYGSITKRGNSHARWMLTQSAQNVGRHAGPLGVF
;
A
#
# COMPACT_ATOMS: atom_id res chain seq x y z
N MET A 1 3.93 24.39 28.53
CA MET A 1 5.31 23.94 28.27
C MET A 1 5.24 22.93 27.15
N LYS A 2 5.98 23.18 26.07
CA LYS A 2 5.99 22.30 24.90
C LYS A 2 6.60 20.94 25.23
N ARG A 3 5.90 19.85 24.89
CA ARG A 3 6.39 18.48 25.05
C ARG A 3 6.50 17.82 23.69
N PHE A 4 7.52 16.99 23.52
CA PHE A 4 7.70 16.15 22.33
C PHE A 4 7.49 14.71 22.74
N LEU A 5 6.54 14.04 22.10
CA LEU A 5 6.14 12.69 22.43
C LEU A 5 6.50 11.77 21.28
N GLY A 6 7.19 10.68 21.58
CA GLY A 6 7.43 9.58 20.65
C GLY A 6 6.57 8.39 21.03
N LEU A 7 5.83 7.88 20.05
CA LEU A 7 4.91 6.76 20.17
C LEU A 7 5.42 5.60 19.30
N ASP A 8 5.90 4.55 19.95
CA ASP A 8 6.17 3.28 19.28
C ASP A 8 4.91 2.41 19.31
N VAL A 9 4.22 2.36 18.16
CA VAL A 9 2.86 1.80 18.04
C VAL A 9 2.92 0.35 17.58
N HIS A 10 2.63 -0.58 18.49
CA HIS A 10 2.45 -2.01 18.21
C HIS A 10 0.97 -2.36 18.09
N LYS A 11 0.67 -3.61 17.68
CA LYS A 11 -0.71 -4.07 17.48
C LYS A 11 -1.57 -4.00 18.74
N ALA A 12 -0.99 -4.34 19.90
CA ALA A 12 -1.71 -4.45 21.17
C ALA A 12 -1.35 -3.34 22.16
N VAL A 13 -0.20 -2.69 21.99
CA VAL A 13 0.34 -1.72 22.96
C VAL A 13 0.97 -0.53 22.24
N VAL A 14 1.03 0.61 22.93
CA VAL A 14 1.78 1.78 22.51
C VAL A 14 2.77 2.13 23.61
N GLU A 15 4.06 2.18 23.29
CA GLU A 15 5.08 2.69 24.19
C GLU A 15 5.23 4.20 23.94
N ILE A 16 5.12 4.99 25.00
CA ILE A 16 5.11 6.44 24.95
C ILE A 16 6.33 6.96 25.72
N CYS A 17 7.07 7.88 25.11
CA CYS A 17 8.07 8.69 25.79
C CYS A 17 7.77 10.16 25.55
N ALA A 18 7.75 10.97 26.62
CA ALA A 18 7.60 12.42 26.54
C ALA A 18 8.85 13.11 27.07
N ILE A 19 9.37 14.08 26.31
CA ILE A 19 10.52 14.89 26.66
C ILE A 19 10.19 16.38 26.59
N ASP A 20 10.94 17.20 27.30
CA ASP A 20 10.87 18.66 27.20
C ASP A 20 11.75 19.21 26.06
N GLU A 21 11.75 20.54 25.90
CA GLU A 21 12.55 21.25 24.89
C GLU A 21 14.07 21.05 25.05
N MET A 22 14.54 20.76 26.27
CA MET A 22 15.94 20.45 26.56
C MET A 22 16.29 18.98 26.30
N GLY A 23 15.31 18.16 25.93
CA GLY A 23 15.46 16.73 25.69
C GLY A 23 15.49 15.90 26.97
N LYS A 24 15.13 16.46 28.13
CA LYS A 24 15.01 15.72 29.38
C LYS A 24 13.69 14.95 29.37
N ARG A 25 13.77 13.67 29.73
CA ARG A 25 12.59 12.82 29.88
C ARG A 25 11.68 13.31 31.00
N LEU A 26 10.42 13.56 30.67
CA LEU A 26 9.36 13.93 31.60
C LEU A 26 8.67 12.69 32.14
N PHE A 27 8.23 11.80 31.24
CA PHE A 27 7.69 10.50 31.59
C PHE A 27 7.86 9.51 30.44
N GLY A 28 7.64 8.22 30.71
CA GLY A 28 7.31 7.27 29.66
C GLY A 28 6.53 6.10 30.23
N ARG A 29 5.57 5.60 29.45
CA ARG A 29 4.65 4.54 29.88
C ARG A 29 4.16 3.73 28.68
N ARG A 30 3.74 2.51 28.98
CA ARG A 30 3.05 1.62 28.04
C ARG A 30 1.55 1.68 28.29
N ILE A 31 0.77 1.80 27.23
CA ILE A 31 -0.70 1.73 27.26
C ILE A 31 -1.21 0.71 26.25
N ASP A 32 -2.44 0.24 26.42
CA ASP A 32 -3.08 -0.62 25.42
C ASP A 32 -3.42 0.17 24.15
N CYS A 33 -3.22 -0.45 22.98
CA CYS A 33 -3.53 0.13 21.67
C CYS A 33 -5.02 -0.03 21.35
N THR A 34 -5.89 0.53 22.19
CA THR A 34 -7.34 0.58 21.96
C THR A 34 -7.83 2.02 21.80
N ARG A 35 -8.98 2.19 21.15
CA ARG A 35 -9.57 3.51 20.93
C ARG A 35 -9.90 4.21 22.24
N GLU A 36 -10.48 3.50 23.20
CA GLU A 36 -10.86 4.11 24.49
C GLU A 36 -9.62 4.57 25.28
N VAL A 37 -8.56 3.75 25.30
CA VAL A 37 -7.34 4.06 26.05
C VAL A 37 -6.57 5.21 25.40
N LEU A 38 -6.51 5.26 24.07
CA LEU A 38 -5.90 6.39 23.34
C LEU A 38 -6.67 7.69 23.53
N LEU A 39 -8.00 7.66 23.58
CA LEU A 39 -8.82 8.85 23.85
C LEU A 39 -8.62 9.35 25.28
N LYS A 40 -8.56 8.46 26.27
CA LYS A 40 -8.20 8.83 27.65
C LYS A 40 -6.80 9.43 27.73
N PHE A 41 -5.83 8.88 26.99
CA PHE A 41 -4.50 9.48 26.90
C PHE A 41 -4.56 10.87 26.26
N ALA A 42 -5.40 11.08 25.26
CA ALA A 42 -5.54 12.37 24.58
C ALA A 42 -6.05 13.49 25.50
N GLU A 43 -6.81 13.16 26.54
CA GLU A 43 -7.24 14.11 27.58
C GLU A 43 -6.07 14.70 28.39
N GLU A 44 -4.91 14.01 28.43
CA GLU A 44 -3.70 14.49 29.10
C GLU A 44 -2.82 15.37 28.19
N LEU A 45 -3.19 15.52 26.92
CA LEU A 45 -2.45 16.28 25.90
C LEU A 45 -2.93 17.72 25.80
N THR A 46 -2.07 18.57 25.24
CA THR A 46 -2.32 20.00 25.04
C THR A 46 -1.95 20.40 23.61
N LYS A 47 -2.47 21.55 23.18
CA LYS A 47 -2.16 22.13 21.86
C LYS A 47 -0.71 22.56 21.66
N GLU A 48 0.09 22.59 22.73
CA GLU A 48 1.53 22.82 22.63
C GLU A 48 2.32 21.55 22.32
N ASP A 49 1.73 20.37 22.54
CA ASP A 49 2.42 19.10 22.35
C ASP A 49 2.61 18.77 20.87
N GLU A 50 3.68 18.05 20.58
CA GLU A 50 3.90 17.40 19.29
C GLU A 50 4.12 15.91 19.47
N ILE A 51 3.56 15.12 18.56
CA ILE A 51 3.67 13.65 18.56
C ILE A 51 4.42 13.17 17.32
N ALA A 52 5.29 12.19 17.52
CA ALA A 52 5.93 11.42 16.47
C ALA A 52 5.56 9.94 16.59
N LEU A 53 5.25 9.31 15.47
CA LEU A 53 5.08 7.86 15.37
C LEU A 53 5.63 7.35 14.03
N GLU A 54 5.99 6.07 13.96
CA GLU A 54 6.36 5.44 12.70
C GLU A 54 5.15 4.92 11.93
N VAL A 55 5.31 4.73 10.61
CA VAL A 55 4.32 3.99 9.81
C VAL A 55 4.22 2.55 10.30
N THR A 56 3.05 2.21 10.83
CA THR A 56 2.61 0.86 11.15
C THR A 56 1.18 0.65 10.67
N THR A 57 0.61 -0.55 10.84
CA THR A 57 -0.77 -0.85 10.43
C THR A 57 -1.80 0.11 11.05
N ASN A 58 -1.56 0.55 12.29
CA ASN A 58 -2.51 1.33 13.08
C ASN A 58 -2.15 2.83 13.11
N ALA A 59 -1.02 3.23 12.51
CA ALA A 59 -0.48 4.59 12.62
C ALA A 59 -1.48 5.67 12.21
N TRP A 60 -2.25 5.42 11.14
CA TRP A 60 -3.29 6.35 10.69
C TRP A 60 -4.40 6.56 11.72
N ALA A 61 -4.90 5.49 12.32
CA ALA A 61 -5.96 5.57 13.32
C ALA A 61 -5.47 6.28 14.59
N VAL A 62 -4.23 6.01 15.01
CA VAL A 62 -3.61 6.70 16.15
C VAL A 62 -3.41 8.18 15.85
N ALA A 63 -2.87 8.51 14.67
CA ALA A 63 -2.66 9.90 14.26
C ALA A 63 -3.98 10.69 14.23
N ASP A 64 -5.01 10.17 13.55
CA ASP A 64 -6.32 10.82 13.45
C ASP A 64 -6.99 11.01 14.83
N LEU A 65 -6.77 10.07 15.76
CA LEU A 65 -7.33 10.15 17.12
C LEU A 65 -6.68 11.25 17.96
N LEU A 66 -5.38 11.45 17.81
CA LEU A 66 -4.59 12.35 18.67
C LEU A 66 -4.43 13.75 18.07
N GLU A 67 -4.49 13.88 16.73
CA GLU A 67 -4.35 15.16 16.01
C GLU A 67 -5.26 16.29 16.54
N PRO A 68 -6.54 16.04 16.91
CA PRO A 68 -7.40 17.08 17.47
C PRO A 68 -6.95 17.64 18.83
N PHE A 69 -6.05 16.97 19.55
CA PHE A 69 -5.64 17.32 20.92
C PHE A 69 -4.27 17.98 21.00
N VAL A 70 -3.45 17.81 19.95
CA VAL A 70 -2.07 18.32 19.91
C VAL A 70 -1.91 19.46 18.90
N GLY A 71 -0.73 20.08 18.90
CA GLY A 71 -0.35 21.08 17.89
C GLY A 71 0.09 20.43 16.58
N ARG A 72 0.76 19.28 16.64
CA ARG A 72 1.26 18.55 15.46
C ARG A 72 1.37 17.06 15.71
N VAL A 73 0.97 16.25 14.73
CA VAL A 73 1.31 14.83 14.64
C VAL A 73 2.18 14.60 13.42
N VAL A 74 3.33 13.95 13.60
CA VAL A 74 4.27 13.62 12.53
C VAL A 74 4.38 12.11 12.41
N VAL A 75 4.02 11.58 11.24
CA VAL A 75 4.25 10.18 10.90
C VAL A 75 5.56 10.06 10.13
N SER A 76 6.45 9.17 10.56
CA SER A 76 7.81 9.03 10.02
C SER A 76 8.02 7.73 9.24
N ASN A 77 8.95 7.77 8.28
CA ASN A 77 9.35 6.59 7.53
C ASN A 77 10.32 5.71 8.35
N PRO A 78 9.93 4.49 8.75
CA PRO A 78 10.73 3.66 9.66
C PRO A 78 12.12 3.31 9.09
N MET A 79 12.23 3.12 7.77
CA MET A 79 13.53 2.82 7.15
C MET A 79 14.49 4.00 7.22
N LYS A 80 13.97 5.22 7.05
CA LYS A 80 14.77 6.45 7.14
C LYS A 80 15.07 6.79 8.60
N THR A 81 14.12 6.60 9.51
CA THR A 81 14.32 6.82 10.95
C THR A 81 15.43 5.92 11.46
N LYS A 82 15.40 4.62 11.11
CA LYS A 82 16.46 3.67 11.45
C LYS A 82 17.83 4.07 10.88
N ALA A 83 17.89 4.66 9.69
CA ALA A 83 19.15 5.11 9.09
C ALA A 83 19.76 6.33 9.80
N ILE A 84 18.94 7.13 10.49
CA ILE A 84 19.39 8.30 11.25
C ILE A 84 19.78 7.90 12.68
N ALA A 85 18.98 7.04 13.31
CA ALA A 85 19.11 6.69 14.72
C ALA A 85 19.25 5.17 14.90
N GLU A 86 20.40 4.63 14.50
CA GLU A 86 20.74 3.23 14.75
C GLU A 86 21.25 3.04 16.17
N ALA A 87 20.48 2.34 17.01
CA ALA A 87 20.88 2.01 18.38
C ALA A 87 21.42 0.56 18.46
N LYS A 88 22.52 0.37 19.19
CA LYS A 88 23.10 -0.96 19.47
C LYS A 88 22.15 -1.86 20.28
N VAL A 89 21.34 -1.26 21.15
CA VAL A 89 20.31 -1.92 21.96
C VAL A 89 18.95 -1.41 21.49
N LYS A 90 18.09 -2.30 21.01
CA LYS A 90 16.76 -1.97 20.49
C LYS A 90 15.70 -2.45 21.47
N THR A 91 14.92 -1.51 22.02
CA THR A 91 13.76 -1.79 22.88
C THR A 91 12.68 -0.77 22.57
N ASP A 92 11.41 -1.13 22.73
CA ASP A 92 10.26 -0.23 22.46
C ASP A 92 10.40 1.12 23.19
N LYS A 93 10.94 1.11 24.41
CA LYS A 93 11.20 2.32 25.23
C LYS A 93 12.24 3.24 24.58
N VAL A 94 13.32 2.66 24.10
CA VAL A 94 14.40 3.39 23.40
C VAL A 94 13.87 3.91 22.07
N ASP A 95 13.11 3.10 21.33
CA ASP A 95 12.53 3.51 20.04
C ASP A 95 11.56 4.70 20.22
N ALA A 96 10.69 4.67 21.23
CA ALA A 96 9.82 5.80 21.58
C ALA A 96 10.60 7.05 21.99
N GLU A 97 11.66 6.92 22.78
CA GLU A 97 12.52 8.05 23.17
C GLU A 97 13.28 8.64 21.96
N VAL A 98 13.79 7.79 21.07
CA VAL A 98 14.44 8.20 19.82
C VAL A 98 13.49 9.02 18.95
N LEU A 99 12.23 8.57 18.80
CA LEU A 99 11.22 9.33 18.04
C LEU A 99 10.97 10.71 18.65
N ALA A 100 10.84 10.79 19.98
CA ALA A 100 10.65 12.06 20.67
C ALA A 100 11.84 13.01 20.44
N GLN A 101 13.08 12.50 20.53
CA GLN A 101 14.29 13.30 20.31
C GLN A 101 14.42 13.79 18.86
N LEU A 102 14.13 12.92 17.89
CA LEU A 102 14.16 13.28 16.46
C LEU A 102 13.09 14.33 16.14
N LEU A 103 11.91 14.23 16.74
CA LEU A 103 10.86 15.23 16.60
C LEU A 103 11.27 16.59 17.19
N ARG A 104 11.81 16.58 18.42
CA ARG A 104 12.30 17.79 19.11
C ARG A 104 13.35 18.54 18.30
N CYS A 105 14.22 17.81 17.61
CA CYS A 105 15.30 18.40 16.83
C CYS A 105 14.92 18.67 15.36
N ASP A 106 13.68 18.37 14.94
CA ASP A 106 13.20 18.45 13.55
C ASP A 106 14.03 17.62 12.54
N TYR A 107 14.59 16.49 13.00
CA TYR A 107 15.32 15.51 12.17
C TYR A 107 14.45 14.33 11.73
N LEU A 108 13.19 14.29 12.14
CA LEU A 108 12.31 13.17 11.86
C LEU A 108 11.98 13.11 10.35
N PRO A 109 12.19 11.96 9.68
CA PRO A 109 11.90 11.83 8.25
C PRO A 109 10.39 11.68 8.02
N ALA A 110 9.70 12.82 8.10
CA ALA A 110 8.26 12.92 7.94
C ALA A 110 7.80 12.39 6.57
N ILE A 111 6.62 11.79 6.55
CA ILE A 111 5.95 11.38 5.33
C ILE A 111 4.63 12.13 5.18
N TRP A 112 4.16 12.20 3.94
CA TRP A 112 2.81 12.64 3.67
C TRP A 112 1.80 11.63 4.20
N VAL A 113 0.86 12.13 4.99
CA VAL A 113 -0.27 11.37 5.54
C VAL A 113 -1.45 11.49 4.56
N PRO A 114 -1.93 10.37 3.97
CA PRO A 114 -3.09 10.41 3.08
C PRO A 114 -4.36 10.84 3.83
N ASP A 115 -5.23 11.58 3.17
CA ASP A 115 -6.57 11.91 3.68
C ASP A 115 -7.49 10.67 3.69
N PRO A 116 -8.62 10.70 4.43
CA PRO A 116 -9.54 9.57 4.52
C PRO A 116 -10.06 9.06 3.16
N THR A 117 -10.33 9.96 2.20
CA THR A 117 -10.80 9.60 0.86
C THR A 117 -9.70 8.85 0.09
N THR A 118 -8.45 9.34 0.13
CA THR A 118 -7.32 8.63 -0.49
C THR A 118 -7.07 7.28 0.19
N ARG A 119 -7.14 7.19 1.52
CA ARG A 119 -6.97 5.94 2.26
C ARG A 119 -8.05 4.92 1.86
N SER A 120 -9.31 5.33 1.80
CA SER A 120 -10.42 4.47 1.35
C SER A 120 -10.18 3.96 -0.07
N LEU A 121 -9.79 4.84 -1.00
CA LEU A 121 -9.51 4.44 -2.37
C LEU A 121 -8.32 3.46 -2.48
N ARG A 122 -7.26 3.63 -1.68
CA ARG A 122 -6.14 2.67 -1.58
C ARG A 122 -6.60 1.31 -1.08
N GLN A 123 -7.52 1.27 -0.12
CA GLN A 123 -8.07 0.01 0.40
C GLN A 123 -8.87 -0.72 -0.68
N LEU A 124 -9.74 -0.02 -1.41
CA LEU A 124 -10.57 -0.61 -2.46
C LEU A 124 -9.73 -1.10 -3.66
N THR A 125 -8.85 -0.25 -4.19
CA THR A 125 -7.96 -0.61 -5.30
C THR A 125 -7.04 -1.78 -4.94
N GLY A 126 -6.49 -1.77 -3.72
CA GLY A 126 -5.66 -2.86 -3.19
C GLY A 126 -6.46 -4.13 -2.86
N ARG A 127 -7.75 -4.03 -2.51
CA ARG A 127 -8.63 -5.21 -2.35
C ARG A 127 -8.83 -5.89 -3.69
N ARG A 128 -9.12 -5.14 -4.75
CA ARG A 128 -9.25 -5.70 -6.11
C ARG A 128 -7.95 -6.36 -6.56
N GLU A 129 -6.81 -5.71 -6.37
CA GLU A 129 -5.49 -6.28 -6.66
C GLU A 129 -5.29 -7.63 -5.95
N ARG A 130 -5.59 -7.69 -4.65
CA ARG A 130 -5.46 -8.93 -3.86
C ARG A 130 -6.37 -10.05 -4.36
N LEU A 131 -7.62 -9.74 -4.71
CA LEU A 131 -8.56 -10.71 -5.27
C LEU A 131 -8.09 -11.25 -6.63
N VAL A 132 -7.66 -10.37 -7.54
CA VAL A 132 -7.11 -10.77 -8.85
C VAL A 132 -5.84 -11.62 -8.69
N SER A 133 -4.98 -11.28 -7.72
CA SER A 133 -3.80 -12.06 -7.38
C SER A 133 -4.18 -13.44 -6.80
N GLN A 134 -5.19 -13.52 -5.93
CA GLN A 134 -5.73 -14.78 -5.41
C GLN A 134 -6.26 -15.66 -6.53
N ARG A 135 -7.09 -15.12 -7.43
CA ARG A 135 -7.57 -15.83 -8.63
C ARG A 135 -6.43 -16.37 -9.48
N THR A 136 -5.40 -15.56 -9.71
CA THR A 136 -4.23 -15.97 -10.49
C THR A 136 -3.49 -17.14 -9.82
N ARG A 137 -3.33 -17.10 -8.49
CA ARG A 137 -2.73 -18.22 -7.73
C ARG A 137 -3.55 -19.51 -7.84
N LEU A 138 -4.87 -19.44 -7.75
CA LEU A 138 -5.76 -20.59 -7.90
C LEU A 138 -5.64 -21.19 -9.31
N LYS A 139 -5.65 -20.34 -10.34
CA LYS A 139 -5.43 -20.76 -11.73
C LYS A 139 -4.08 -21.46 -11.93
N ASN A 140 -3.02 -20.89 -11.36
CA ASN A 140 -1.69 -21.48 -11.43
C ASN A 140 -1.60 -22.82 -10.66
N ARG A 141 -2.35 -22.99 -9.57
CA ARG A 141 -2.42 -24.25 -8.83
C ARG A 141 -3.05 -25.35 -9.68
N ILE A 142 -4.18 -25.09 -10.34
CA ILE A 142 -4.79 -26.02 -11.30
C ILE A 142 -3.80 -26.40 -12.41
N GLN A 143 -3.14 -25.40 -13.02
CA GLN A 143 -2.13 -25.65 -14.06
C GLN A 143 -0.97 -26.50 -13.55
N SER A 144 -0.52 -26.28 -12.32
CA SER A 144 0.56 -27.05 -11.70
C SER A 144 0.15 -28.49 -11.43
N THR A 145 -1.08 -28.72 -10.99
CA THR A 145 -1.64 -30.08 -10.82
C THR A 145 -1.63 -30.85 -12.14
N LEU A 146 -2.14 -30.23 -13.22
CA LEU A 146 -2.15 -30.87 -14.54
C LEU A 146 -0.73 -31.15 -15.05
N ALA A 147 0.18 -30.19 -14.87
CA ALA A 147 1.59 -30.36 -15.26
C ALA A 147 2.27 -31.49 -14.46
N GLY A 148 1.98 -31.61 -13.16
CA GLY A 148 2.50 -32.69 -12.32
C GLY A 148 2.03 -34.09 -12.74
N LEU A 149 0.85 -34.18 -13.35
CA LEU A 149 0.31 -35.41 -13.94
C LEU A 149 0.70 -35.61 -15.41
N LEU A 150 1.53 -34.72 -15.98
CA LEU A 150 1.92 -34.74 -17.40
C LEU A 150 0.73 -34.65 -18.36
N VAL A 151 -0.36 -34.01 -17.94
CA VAL A 151 -1.57 -33.84 -18.75
C VAL A 151 -1.40 -32.70 -19.74
N VAL A 152 -1.54 -33.01 -21.03
CA VAL A 152 -1.54 -32.01 -22.09
C VAL A 152 -2.92 -31.37 -22.19
N VAL A 153 -2.99 -30.06 -21.96
CA VAL A 153 -4.23 -29.29 -22.09
C VAL A 153 -4.56 -29.10 -23.58
N PRO A 154 -5.68 -29.65 -24.10
CA PRO A 154 -6.01 -29.59 -25.52
C PRO A 154 -6.65 -28.26 -25.95
N VAL A 155 -6.85 -27.33 -25.01
CA VAL A 155 -7.49 -26.03 -25.25
C VAL A 155 -6.49 -24.88 -25.13
N LYS A 156 -6.66 -23.86 -25.99
CA LYS A 156 -5.83 -22.65 -25.94
C LYS A 156 -6.00 -21.86 -24.64
N THR A 157 -7.22 -21.83 -24.08
CA THR A 157 -7.56 -21.08 -22.87
C THR A 157 -8.25 -21.99 -21.85
N LEU A 158 -7.50 -22.49 -20.87
CA LEU A 158 -7.98 -23.46 -19.88
C LEU A 158 -9.19 -22.99 -19.07
N PHE A 159 -9.27 -21.69 -18.76
CA PHE A 159 -10.35 -21.14 -17.92
C PHE A 159 -11.52 -20.58 -18.72
N SER A 160 -11.57 -20.84 -20.04
CA SER A 160 -12.76 -20.59 -20.86
C SER A 160 -13.86 -21.61 -20.55
N GLN A 161 -15.08 -21.38 -21.04
CA GLN A 161 -16.18 -22.35 -20.90
C GLN A 161 -15.78 -23.74 -21.40
N ALA A 162 -15.17 -23.84 -22.59
CA ALA A 162 -14.69 -25.10 -23.15
C ALA A 162 -13.58 -25.75 -22.30
N GLY A 163 -12.67 -24.96 -21.74
CA GLY A 163 -11.60 -25.49 -20.89
C GLY A 163 -12.08 -25.96 -19.51
N GLN A 164 -13.07 -25.28 -18.93
CA GLN A 164 -13.71 -25.71 -17.68
C GLN A 164 -14.54 -26.99 -17.87
N GLN A 165 -15.22 -27.12 -19.01
CA GLN A 165 -15.89 -28.36 -19.38
C GLN A 165 -14.87 -29.51 -19.51
N TRP A 166 -13.77 -29.28 -20.24
CA TRP A 166 -12.69 -30.27 -20.33
C TRP A 166 -12.10 -30.65 -18.97
N LEU A 167 -11.87 -29.69 -18.05
CA LEU A 167 -11.40 -29.98 -16.69
C LEU A 167 -12.33 -30.91 -15.91
N THR A 168 -13.62 -30.88 -16.20
CA THR A 168 -14.63 -31.71 -15.53
C THR A 168 -14.67 -33.13 -16.10
N GLU A 169 -14.48 -33.25 -17.41
CA GLU A 169 -14.52 -34.50 -18.19
C GLU A 169 -13.17 -35.24 -18.20
N CYS A 170 -12.06 -34.54 -17.97
CA CYS A 170 -10.71 -35.13 -18.01
C CYS A 170 -10.58 -36.29 -17.00
N ASP A 171 -9.97 -37.37 -17.47
CA ASP A 171 -9.61 -38.51 -16.64
C ASP A 171 -8.38 -38.15 -15.80
N LEU A 172 -8.60 -38.01 -14.50
CA LEU A 172 -7.60 -37.61 -13.50
C LEU A 172 -7.82 -38.48 -12.26
N PRO A 173 -6.78 -38.77 -11.47
CA PRO A 173 -6.98 -39.45 -10.20
C PRO A 173 -7.90 -38.61 -9.29
N ASP A 174 -8.72 -39.30 -8.49
CA ASP A 174 -9.79 -38.68 -7.70
C ASP A 174 -9.28 -37.58 -6.76
N SER A 175 -8.07 -37.74 -6.22
CA SER A 175 -7.41 -36.74 -5.37
C SER A 175 -7.20 -35.41 -6.07
N GLU A 176 -6.62 -35.42 -7.27
CA GLU A 176 -6.32 -34.23 -8.06
C GLU A 176 -7.58 -33.61 -8.63
N LYS A 177 -8.55 -34.45 -9.01
CA LYS A 177 -9.89 -33.99 -9.41
C LYS A 177 -10.57 -33.21 -8.28
N ALA A 178 -10.51 -33.71 -7.05
CA ALA A 178 -11.04 -33.01 -5.89
C ALA A 178 -10.34 -31.67 -5.62
N LEU A 179 -9.01 -31.60 -5.78
CA LEU A 179 -8.24 -30.36 -5.64
C LEU A 179 -8.66 -29.33 -6.70
N ILE A 180 -8.74 -29.73 -7.97
CA ILE A 180 -9.14 -28.85 -9.07
C ILE A 180 -10.57 -28.33 -8.89
N ILE A 181 -11.52 -29.20 -8.51
CA ILE A 181 -12.91 -28.80 -8.25
C ILE A 181 -12.96 -27.78 -7.10
N SER A 182 -12.19 -27.98 -6.04
CA SER A 182 -12.09 -27.03 -4.95
C SER A 182 -11.58 -25.66 -5.43
N ASP A 183 -10.54 -25.65 -6.26
CA ASP A 183 -9.96 -24.43 -6.83
C ASP A 183 -10.92 -23.70 -7.75
N LEU A 184 -11.68 -24.41 -8.57
CA LEU A 184 -12.68 -23.84 -9.45
C LEU A 184 -13.78 -23.13 -8.65
N ARG A 185 -14.29 -23.74 -7.57
CA ARG A 185 -15.26 -23.07 -6.67
C ARG A 185 -14.70 -21.80 -6.04
N MET A 186 -13.43 -21.84 -5.64
CA MET A 186 -12.76 -20.66 -5.08
C MET A 186 -12.54 -19.57 -6.12
N ILE A 187 -12.24 -19.94 -7.38
CA ILE A 187 -12.14 -18.99 -8.50
C ILE A 187 -13.49 -18.31 -8.72
N GLU A 188 -14.59 -19.07 -8.76
CA GLU A 188 -15.93 -18.52 -8.94
C GLU A 188 -16.30 -17.53 -7.83
N ALA A 189 -16.06 -17.88 -6.56
CA ALA A 189 -16.29 -16.98 -5.43
C ALA A 189 -15.45 -15.69 -5.53
N VAL A 190 -14.18 -15.79 -5.93
CA VAL A 190 -13.33 -14.62 -6.13
C VAL A 190 -13.79 -13.78 -7.32
N ASP A 191 -14.25 -14.40 -8.41
CA ASP A 191 -14.76 -13.70 -9.59
C ASP A 191 -16.03 -12.90 -9.28
N GLN A 192 -16.94 -13.46 -8.47
CA GLN A 192 -18.12 -12.74 -7.98
C GLN A 192 -17.74 -11.51 -7.15
N GLU A 193 -16.81 -11.66 -6.20
CA GLU A 193 -16.31 -10.56 -5.38
C GLU A 193 -15.62 -9.46 -6.20
N VAL A 194 -14.85 -9.84 -7.22
CA VAL A 194 -14.23 -8.88 -8.15
C VAL A 194 -15.30 -8.13 -8.94
N ALA A 195 -16.31 -8.82 -9.47
CA ALA A 195 -17.37 -8.19 -10.25
C ALA A 195 -18.19 -7.17 -9.44
N LEU A 196 -18.53 -7.51 -8.19
CA LEU A 196 -19.21 -6.61 -7.27
C LEU A 196 -18.37 -5.35 -6.99
N LEU A 197 -17.08 -5.53 -6.70
CA LEU A 197 -16.18 -4.43 -6.43
C LEU A 197 -15.94 -3.55 -7.67
N GLU A 198 -15.79 -4.17 -8.85
CA GLU A 198 -15.59 -3.44 -10.12
C GLU A 198 -16.80 -2.62 -10.52
N THR A 199 -18.02 -3.12 -10.28
CA THR A 199 -19.27 -2.36 -10.50
C THR A 199 -19.28 -1.07 -9.69
N SER A 200 -19.05 -1.18 -8.38
CA SER A 200 -18.97 -0.03 -7.48
C SER A 200 -17.86 0.95 -7.86
N LEU A 201 -16.66 0.44 -8.15
CA LEU A 201 -15.52 1.28 -8.54
C LEU A 201 -15.76 2.00 -9.87
N LYS A 202 -16.40 1.36 -10.85
CA LYS A 202 -16.70 1.95 -12.16
C LYS A 202 -17.70 3.09 -12.01
N GLU A 203 -18.79 2.89 -11.27
CA GLU A 203 -19.79 3.94 -11.01
C GLU A 203 -19.18 5.17 -10.34
N GLU A 204 -18.31 4.96 -9.35
CA GLU A 204 -17.68 6.05 -8.62
C GLU A 204 -16.58 6.75 -9.44
N ALA A 205 -15.83 5.99 -10.25
CA ALA A 205 -14.87 6.53 -11.21
C ALA A 205 -15.52 7.52 -12.19
N TRP A 206 -16.67 7.14 -12.77
CA TRP A 206 -17.33 7.97 -13.78
C TRP A 206 -17.80 9.32 -13.27
N LYS A 207 -18.05 9.47 -11.96
CA LYS A 207 -18.42 10.76 -11.35
C LYS A 207 -17.24 11.72 -11.24
N GLN A 208 -16.02 11.20 -11.15
CA GLN A 208 -14.82 12.02 -10.91
C GLN A 208 -14.21 12.57 -12.20
N ALA A 209 -14.18 13.90 -12.34
CA ALA A 209 -13.61 14.56 -13.53
C ALA A 209 -12.15 14.17 -13.80
N ARG A 210 -11.34 14.04 -12.75
CA ARG A 210 -9.94 13.59 -12.84
C ARG A 210 -9.79 12.19 -13.43
N VAL A 211 -10.71 11.28 -13.13
CA VAL A 211 -10.67 9.91 -13.67
C VAL A 211 -10.99 9.96 -15.16
N ARG A 212 -12.04 10.69 -15.54
CA ARG A 212 -12.41 10.88 -16.96
C ARG A 212 -11.26 11.51 -17.76
N LEU A 213 -10.54 12.48 -17.18
CA LEU A 213 -9.38 13.09 -17.81
C LEU A 213 -8.23 12.08 -18.00
N LEU A 214 -7.87 11.30 -16.96
CA LEU A 214 -6.82 10.27 -17.08
C LEU A 214 -7.17 9.21 -18.13
N MET A 215 -8.45 8.84 -18.21
CA MET A 215 -8.94 7.88 -19.22
C MET A 215 -8.83 8.42 -20.64
N THR A 216 -8.58 9.70 -20.89
CA THR A 216 -8.30 10.19 -22.26
C THR A 216 -6.93 9.74 -22.78
N ILE A 217 -6.05 9.29 -21.89
CA ILE A 217 -4.72 8.79 -22.23
C ILE A 217 -4.88 7.35 -22.79
N PRO A 218 -4.40 7.06 -24.00
CA PRO A 218 -4.41 5.70 -24.52
C PRO A 218 -3.71 4.76 -23.56
N GLY A 219 -4.24 3.54 -23.40
CA GLY A 219 -3.68 2.62 -22.42
C GLY A 219 -4.23 2.76 -21.00
N VAL A 220 -5.00 3.81 -20.66
CA VAL A 220 -5.49 4.06 -19.29
C VAL A 220 -6.99 3.80 -19.19
N ASP A 221 -7.37 2.79 -18.42
CA ASP A 221 -8.76 2.51 -18.08
C ASP A 221 -9.17 3.16 -16.74
N TYR A 222 -10.44 3.02 -16.35
CA TYR A 222 -10.95 3.58 -15.09
C TYR A 222 -10.17 3.04 -13.88
N TYR A 223 -9.80 1.76 -13.88
CA TYR A 223 -9.13 1.13 -12.75
C TYR A 223 -7.66 1.58 -12.63
N THR A 224 -6.96 1.73 -13.76
CA THR A 224 -5.64 2.33 -13.86
C THR A 224 -5.68 3.75 -13.32
N ALA A 225 -6.63 4.57 -13.78
CA ALA A 225 -6.80 5.94 -13.31
C ALA A 225 -7.05 5.99 -11.80
N LEU A 226 -7.97 5.18 -11.27
CA LEU A 226 -8.24 5.10 -9.83
C LEU A 226 -7.00 4.64 -9.04
N THR A 227 -6.25 3.68 -9.56
CA THR A 227 -5.02 3.18 -8.91
C THR A 227 -3.94 4.25 -8.88
N LEU A 228 -3.80 5.07 -9.92
CA LEU A 228 -2.89 6.20 -9.96
C LEU A 228 -3.30 7.28 -8.96
N ILE A 229 -4.58 7.66 -8.96
CA ILE A 229 -5.13 8.61 -7.98
C ILE A 229 -4.92 8.09 -6.55
N ALA A 230 -5.16 6.80 -6.30
CA ALA A 230 -4.93 6.19 -4.99
C ALA A 230 -3.46 6.24 -4.58
N ALA A 231 -2.56 5.91 -5.51
CA ALA A 231 -1.13 5.88 -5.24
C ALA A 231 -0.59 7.29 -4.96
N LEU A 232 -0.95 8.27 -5.79
CA LEU A 232 -0.44 9.64 -5.72
C LEU A 232 -1.16 10.49 -4.67
N GLY A 233 -2.45 10.27 -4.41
CA GLY A 233 -3.23 11.08 -3.48
C GLY A 233 -3.27 12.55 -3.89
N ASP A 234 -2.80 13.44 -3.00
CA ASP A 234 -2.57 14.84 -3.36
C ASP A 234 -1.41 14.95 -4.35
N TRP A 235 -1.75 15.31 -5.59
CA TRP A 235 -0.82 15.42 -6.71
C TRP A 235 -0.03 16.74 -6.69
N THR A 236 -0.50 17.76 -5.97
CA THR A 236 0.16 19.07 -5.91
C THR A 236 1.51 19.03 -5.18
N ARG A 237 1.76 17.95 -4.45
CA ARG A 237 3.04 17.64 -3.79
C ARG A 237 4.17 17.27 -4.76
N PHE A 238 3.86 17.13 -6.04
CA PHE A 238 4.82 16.86 -7.09
C PHE A 238 4.89 18.04 -8.05
N GLU A 239 6.07 18.64 -8.17
CA GLU A 239 6.32 19.76 -9.09
C GLU A 239 6.45 19.28 -10.54
N THR A 240 6.93 18.04 -10.73
CA THR A 240 7.22 17.49 -12.07
C THR A 240 6.82 16.02 -12.19
N GLY A 241 6.63 15.58 -13.44
CA GLY A 241 6.40 14.16 -13.76
C GLY A 241 7.55 13.25 -13.34
N ASP A 242 8.79 13.75 -13.32
CA ASP A 242 9.97 12.99 -12.88
C ASP A 242 9.90 12.68 -11.38
N GLN A 243 9.37 13.59 -10.57
CA GLN A 243 9.14 13.33 -9.14
C GLN A 243 8.09 12.23 -8.95
N VAL A 244 7.04 12.20 -9.79
CA VAL A 244 6.04 11.13 -9.82
C VAL A 244 6.67 9.79 -10.23
N ALA A 245 7.47 9.78 -11.29
CA ALA A 245 8.18 8.59 -11.76
C ALA A 245 9.12 8.05 -10.68
N SER A 246 9.85 8.93 -9.98
CA SER A 246 10.71 8.57 -8.86
C SER A 246 9.94 8.00 -7.68
N TYR A 247 8.81 8.63 -7.31
CA TYR A 247 7.93 8.18 -6.24
C TYR A 247 7.34 6.78 -6.51
N LEU A 248 7.01 6.47 -7.76
CA LEU A 248 6.53 5.15 -8.19
C LEU A 248 7.68 4.16 -8.47
N GLY A 249 8.94 4.56 -8.31
CA GLY A 249 10.11 3.73 -8.50
C GLY A 249 10.35 3.31 -9.95
N LEU A 250 9.95 4.15 -10.90
CA LEU A 250 10.18 4.00 -12.35
C LEU A 250 11.52 4.57 -12.81
N THR A 251 12.23 5.30 -11.94
CA THR A 251 13.55 5.88 -12.25
C THR A 251 14.68 4.90 -11.94
N PRO A 252 15.80 4.96 -12.69
CA PRO A 252 16.99 4.17 -12.40
C PRO A 252 17.61 4.57 -11.05
N SER A 253 18.25 3.61 -10.39
CA SER A 253 19.11 3.90 -9.25
C SER A 253 20.38 4.62 -9.70
N VAL A 254 20.82 5.62 -8.94
CA VAL A 254 22.03 6.40 -9.26
C VAL A 254 23.05 6.21 -8.14
N LYS A 255 24.29 5.90 -8.51
CA LYS A 255 25.46 5.98 -7.63
C LYS A 255 26.44 6.95 -8.26
N GLN A 256 26.70 8.05 -7.57
CA GLN A 256 27.62 9.08 -8.04
C GLN A 256 28.66 9.38 -6.98
N SER A 257 29.93 9.37 -7.36
CA SER A 257 31.06 9.77 -6.50
C SER A 257 32.08 10.55 -7.33
N ALA A 258 32.43 11.76 -6.87
CA ALA A 258 33.31 12.69 -7.58
C ALA A 258 32.95 12.80 -9.08
N ASN A 259 33.79 12.27 -9.97
CA ASN A 259 33.64 12.35 -11.43
C ASN A 259 32.95 11.12 -12.06
N THR A 260 32.52 10.13 -11.27
CA THR A 260 31.91 8.90 -11.77
C THR A 260 30.42 8.87 -11.45
N CYS A 261 29.57 8.65 -12.47
CA CYS A 261 28.14 8.43 -12.32
C CYS A 261 27.75 7.07 -12.93
N TYR A 262 27.07 6.24 -12.14
CA TYR A 262 26.57 4.93 -12.55
C TYR A 262 25.05 4.86 -12.40
N TYR A 263 24.37 4.48 -13.48
CA TYR A 263 22.93 4.22 -13.51
C TYR A 263 22.65 2.72 -13.48
N GLY A 264 21.92 2.27 -12.46
CA GLY A 264 21.50 0.88 -12.29
C GLY A 264 20.07 0.63 -12.75
N SER A 265 19.50 -0.50 -12.30
CA SER A 265 18.10 -0.83 -12.54
C SER A 265 17.14 0.15 -11.86
N ILE A 266 15.86 0.12 -12.26
CA ILE A 266 14.81 0.89 -11.60
C ILE A 266 14.79 0.61 -10.09
N THR A 267 14.52 1.63 -9.28
CA THR A 267 14.61 1.49 -7.83
C THR A 267 13.58 0.53 -7.24
N LYS A 268 12.46 0.31 -7.94
CA LYS A 268 11.29 -0.47 -7.50
C LYS A 268 10.68 0.01 -6.17
N ARG A 269 11.12 1.15 -5.65
CA ARG A 269 10.55 1.79 -4.45
C ARG A 269 9.13 2.29 -4.74
N GLY A 270 8.35 2.53 -3.68
CA GLY A 270 6.96 2.98 -3.81
C GLY A 270 5.98 1.89 -4.22
N ASN A 271 4.84 2.29 -4.76
CA ASN A 271 3.70 1.40 -5.01
C ASN A 271 3.97 0.49 -6.24
N SER A 272 4.17 -0.81 -5.98
CA SER A 272 4.45 -1.80 -7.03
C SER A 272 3.31 -2.00 -8.01
N HIS A 273 2.06 -1.93 -7.53
CA HIS A 273 0.87 -2.14 -8.35
C HIS A 273 0.66 -0.99 -9.32
N ALA A 274 0.74 0.25 -8.84
CA ALA A 274 0.64 1.43 -9.70
C ALA A 274 1.73 1.44 -10.78
N ARG A 275 2.96 1.06 -10.43
CA ARG A 275 4.06 0.88 -11.38
C ARG A 275 3.76 -0.20 -12.42
N TRP A 276 3.22 -1.35 -12.00
CA TRP A 276 2.82 -2.42 -12.90
C TRP A 276 1.71 -1.97 -13.86
N MET A 277 0.67 -1.31 -13.35
CA MET A 277 -0.43 -0.76 -14.14
C MET A 277 0.06 0.23 -15.22
N LEU A 278 0.98 1.14 -14.86
CA LEU A 278 1.59 2.06 -15.85
C LEU A 278 2.39 1.32 -16.92
N THR A 279 3.14 0.29 -16.52
CA THR A 279 3.90 -0.54 -17.47
C THR A 279 2.95 -1.24 -18.44
N GLN A 280 1.85 -1.81 -17.93
CA GLN A 280 0.81 -2.43 -18.76
C GLN A 280 0.12 -1.42 -19.67
N SER A 281 -0.17 -0.22 -19.17
CA SER A 281 -0.76 0.86 -19.95
C SER A 281 0.14 1.21 -21.13
N ALA A 282 1.42 1.48 -20.86
CA ALA A 282 2.42 1.82 -21.88
C ALA A 282 2.61 0.71 -22.93
N GLN A 283 2.63 -0.56 -22.52
CA GLN A 283 2.74 -1.69 -23.45
C GLN A 283 1.52 -1.82 -24.37
N ASN A 284 0.35 -1.34 -23.94
CA ASN A 284 -0.88 -1.41 -24.72
C ASN A 284 -1.16 -0.16 -25.56
N VAL A 285 -0.50 0.98 -25.29
CA VAL A 285 -0.61 2.22 -26.09
C VAL A 285 -0.35 1.96 -27.58
N GLY A 286 0.67 1.16 -27.91
CA GLY A 286 1.00 0.83 -29.31
C GLY A 286 0.02 -0.12 -30.00
N ARG A 287 -0.95 -0.68 -29.26
CA ARG A 287 -1.93 -1.66 -29.76
C ARG A 287 -3.35 -1.12 -29.84
N HIS A 288 -3.64 0.00 -29.17
CA HIS A 288 -5.00 0.56 -29.09
C HIS A 288 -4.92 2.09 -29.15
N ALA A 289 -5.60 2.70 -30.13
CA ALA A 289 -5.64 4.15 -30.32
C ALA A 289 -6.51 4.91 -29.29
N GLY A 290 -6.99 4.23 -28.25
CA GLY A 290 -7.91 4.77 -27.25
C GLY A 290 -7.64 4.23 -25.84
N PRO A 291 -8.52 4.57 -24.88
CA PRO A 291 -8.41 4.07 -23.50
C PRO A 291 -8.48 2.54 -23.52
N LEU A 292 -7.77 1.86 -22.61
CA LEU A 292 -7.96 0.41 -22.45
C LEU A 292 -9.43 0.17 -22.06
N GLY A 293 -10.21 -0.45 -22.93
CA GLY A 293 -11.59 -0.83 -22.62
C GLY A 293 -12.61 0.31 -22.60
N VAL A 294 -12.67 1.14 -23.63
CA VAL A 294 -14.00 1.64 -24.05
C VAL A 294 -14.64 0.55 -24.91
N PHE A 295 -15.18 -0.49 -24.28
CA PHE A 295 -16.39 -1.26 -24.66
C PHE A 295 -16.79 -2.12 -23.47
#